data_AF-A0A9D7NIV1-F1
#
_entry.id   AF-A0A9D7NIV1-F1
#
_cell.length_a   1.000
_cell.length_b   1.000
_cell.length_c   1.000
_cell.angle_alpha   90.00
_cell.angle_beta   90.00
_cell.angle_gamma   90.00
#
_symmetry.space_group_name_H-M   'P 1'
#
loop_
_entity.id
_entity.type
_entity.pdbx_description
1 polymer ?
#
loop_
_entity_poly.entity_id
_entity_poly.type
_entity_poly.pdbx_seq_one_letter_code
_entity_poly.pdbx_strand_id
1 'polypeptide(L)'
;MAKKSCLSLIFLLSVSYGFSQNLQKDTLAIRQVLTGFFEVFTNPDMKHFDNNCVPNFELYDMGEIWNREMVADYVKNVQSKPKDWTRTNRFEFIKFNFRKNIAWVSYHNYAVINNSKTNTTRNIHWLESMIL
;
A
#
# COMPACT_ATOMS: atom_id res chain seq x y z
N MET A 1 2.60 29.95 55.33
CA MET A 1 3.72 29.88 54.38
C MET A 1 3.37 28.93 53.25
N ALA A 2 3.81 29.23 52.04
CA ALA A 2 3.21 28.85 50.76
C ALA A 2 3.11 27.33 50.46
N LYS A 3 1.91 26.87 50.09
CA LYS A 3 1.72 25.67 49.26
C LYS A 3 2.04 26.06 47.81
N LYS A 4 3.29 25.92 47.40
CA LYS A 4 3.71 26.23 46.02
C LYS A 4 3.28 25.10 45.09
N SER A 5 2.35 25.45 44.22
CA SER A 5 2.05 24.92 42.88
C SER A 5 2.73 23.60 42.49
N CYS A 6 1.97 22.50 42.52
CA CYS A 6 2.30 21.24 41.86
C CYS A 6 1.30 20.93 40.72
N LEU A 7 0.60 21.95 40.19
CA LEU A 7 -0.44 21.77 39.18
C LEU A 7 0.04 21.98 37.73
N SER A 8 1.21 22.59 37.51
CA SER A 8 1.70 22.88 36.15
C SER A 8 2.33 21.69 35.42
N LEU A 9 2.63 20.58 36.10
CA LEU A 9 3.36 19.46 35.46
C LEU A 9 2.45 18.49 34.67
N ILE A 10 1.13 18.51 34.92
CA ILE A 10 0.17 17.58 34.29
C ILE A 10 -0.26 18.05 32.89
N PHE A 11 -0.13 19.34 32.57
CA PHE A 11 -0.60 19.89 31.29
C PHE A 11 0.36 19.70 30.11
N LEU A 12 1.63 19.33 30.37
CA LEU A 12 2.64 19.14 29.32
C LEU A 12 2.64 17.74 28.69
N LEU A 13 1.93 16.77 29.27
CA LEU A 13 1.87 15.39 28.75
C LEU A 13 0.80 15.20 27.68
N SER A 14 -0.19 16.08 27.55
CA SER A 14 -1.32 15.90 26.64
C SER A 14 -1.04 16.23 25.17
N VAL A 15 0.03 17.00 24.87
CA VAL A 15 0.30 17.47 23.48
C VAL A 15 0.85 16.36 22.58
N SER A 16 1.51 15.34 23.13
CA SER A 16 2.11 14.24 22.36
C SER A 16 1.13 13.13 21.96
N TYR A 17 -0.06 13.05 22.57
CA TYR A 17 -1.04 12.01 22.27
C TYR A 17 -1.73 12.20 20.91
N GLY A 18 -1.97 13.43 20.47
CA GLY A 18 -2.66 13.72 19.21
C GLY A 18 -1.84 13.36 17.95
N PHE A 19 -0.52 13.49 18.00
CA PHE A 19 0.35 13.20 16.84
C PHE A 19 0.50 11.69 16.60
N SER A 20 0.60 10.90 17.67
CA SER A 20 0.76 9.44 17.59
C SER A 20 -0.51 8.72 17.06
N GLN A 21 -1.71 9.19 17.43
CA GLN A 21 -2.97 8.63 16.93
C GLN A 21 -3.16 8.83 15.42
N ASN A 22 -2.75 9.99 14.90
CA ASN A 22 -2.79 10.24 13.45
C ASN A 22 -1.82 9.34 12.70
N LEU A 23 -0.60 9.14 13.21
CA LEU A 23 0.41 8.28 12.58
C LEU A 23 -0.05 6.82 12.42
N GLN A 24 -0.70 6.26 13.46
CA GLN A 24 -1.20 4.88 13.39
C GLN A 24 -2.35 4.75 12.40
N LYS A 25 -3.28 5.72 12.40
CA LYS A 25 -4.39 5.78 11.45
C LYS A 25 -3.89 5.91 10.01
N ASP A 26 -2.94 6.80 9.77
CA ASP A 26 -2.36 7.04 8.45
C ASP A 26 -1.61 5.80 7.96
N THR A 27 -0.83 5.15 8.83
CA THR A 27 -0.15 3.89 8.51
C THR A 27 -1.14 2.79 8.12
N LEU A 28 -2.28 2.69 8.82
CA LEU A 28 -3.33 1.73 8.47
C LEU A 28 -3.98 2.07 7.12
N ALA A 29 -4.33 3.33 6.89
CA ALA A 29 -4.92 3.80 5.63
C ALA A 29 -3.99 3.53 4.45
N ILE A 30 -2.69 3.79 4.60
CA ILE A 30 -1.69 3.52 3.57
C ILE A 30 -1.59 2.03 3.24
N ARG A 31 -1.63 1.15 4.25
CA ARG A 31 -1.66 -0.32 4.04
C ARG A 31 -2.89 -0.74 3.24
N GLN A 32 -4.04 -0.13 3.54
CA GLN A 32 -5.30 -0.41 2.83
C GLN A 32 -5.24 0.05 1.39
N VAL A 33 -4.73 1.27 1.12
CA VAL A 33 -4.55 1.78 -0.25
C VAL A 33 -3.63 0.87 -1.06
N LEU A 34 -2.47 0.50 -0.51
CA LEU A 34 -1.53 -0.41 -1.18
C LEU A 34 -2.19 -1.75 -1.52
N THR A 35 -2.85 -2.37 -0.53
CA THR A 35 -3.52 -3.66 -0.73
C THR A 35 -4.63 -3.53 -1.76
N GLY A 36 -5.44 -2.47 -1.67
CA GLY A 36 -6.54 -2.16 -2.57
C GLY A 36 -6.09 -1.93 -4.01
N PHE A 37 -4.96 -1.29 -4.24
CA PHE A 37 -4.34 -1.17 -5.57
C PHE A 37 -3.94 -2.54 -6.10
N PHE A 38 -3.19 -3.33 -5.33
CA PHE A 38 -2.68 -4.63 -5.79
C PHE A 38 -3.78 -5.68 -6.03
N GLU A 39 -5.00 -5.48 -5.52
CA GLU A 39 -6.17 -6.26 -5.91
C GLU A 39 -6.42 -6.24 -7.43
N VAL A 40 -6.00 -5.20 -8.16
CA VAL A 40 -6.12 -5.18 -9.62
C VAL A 40 -5.39 -6.34 -10.30
N PHE A 41 -4.34 -6.88 -9.66
CA PHE A 41 -3.59 -8.02 -10.18
C PHE A 41 -4.11 -9.37 -9.66
N THR A 42 -4.89 -9.39 -8.60
CA THR A 42 -5.49 -10.61 -8.01
C THR A 42 -6.90 -10.86 -8.55
N ASN A 43 -7.67 -9.77 -8.65
CA ASN A 43 -9.04 -9.67 -9.11
C ASN A 43 -9.11 -8.58 -10.20
N PRO A 44 -8.73 -8.91 -11.45
CA PRO A 44 -8.60 -7.95 -12.54
C PRO A 44 -9.86 -7.14 -12.79
N ASP A 45 -9.85 -5.89 -12.33
CA ASP A 45 -10.94 -4.92 -12.45
C ASP A 45 -10.37 -3.52 -12.18
N MET A 46 -10.56 -2.58 -13.11
CA MET A 46 -10.03 -1.22 -12.99
C MET A 46 -10.58 -0.45 -11.80
N LYS A 47 -11.71 -0.86 -11.19
CA LYS A 47 -12.20 -0.23 -9.96
C LYS A 47 -11.17 -0.25 -8.82
N HIS A 48 -10.31 -1.27 -8.78
CA HIS A 48 -9.27 -1.39 -7.76
C HIS A 48 -8.19 -0.33 -7.94
N PHE A 49 -7.83 -0.01 -9.18
CA PHE A 49 -6.98 1.13 -9.49
C PHE A 49 -7.69 2.44 -9.16
N ASP A 50 -8.91 2.63 -9.67
CA ASP A 50 -9.65 3.90 -9.59
C ASP A 50 -9.94 4.37 -8.16
N ASN A 51 -10.14 3.42 -7.24
CA ASN A 51 -10.40 3.72 -5.84
C ASN A 51 -9.14 4.00 -5.02
N ASN A 52 -7.96 3.65 -5.51
CA ASN A 52 -6.71 3.66 -4.72
C ASN A 52 -5.58 4.50 -5.34
N CYS A 53 -5.72 4.92 -6.60
CA CYS A 53 -4.69 5.66 -7.32
C CYS A 53 -5.21 7.02 -7.78
N VAL A 54 -4.33 8.03 -7.72
CA VAL A 54 -4.57 9.32 -8.38
C VAL A 54 -4.43 9.19 -9.91
N PRO A 55 -5.01 10.10 -10.72
CA PRO A 55 -5.00 9.98 -12.18
C PRO A 55 -3.60 9.88 -12.81
N ASN A 56 -2.59 10.51 -12.21
CA ASN A 56 -1.19 10.51 -12.67
C ASN A 56 -0.31 9.53 -11.88
N PHE A 57 -0.89 8.46 -11.35
CA PHE A 57 -0.14 7.41 -10.64
C PHE A 57 0.82 6.68 -11.59
N GLU A 58 2.00 6.35 -11.06
CA GLU A 58 3.01 5.51 -11.71
C GLU A 58 3.59 4.51 -10.70
N LEU A 59 3.69 3.25 -11.10
CA LEU A 59 4.51 2.23 -10.42
C LEU A 59 5.70 1.88 -11.31
N TYR A 60 6.91 1.95 -10.75
CA TYR A 60 8.14 1.60 -11.44
C TYR A 60 8.55 0.17 -11.06
N ASP A 61 8.55 -0.75 -12.03
CA ASP A 61 8.89 -2.16 -11.85
C ASP A 61 9.91 -2.60 -12.90
N MET A 62 11.16 -2.88 -12.49
CA MET A 62 12.19 -3.53 -13.32
C MET A 62 12.37 -2.95 -14.75
N GLY A 63 12.27 -1.62 -14.89
CA GLY A 63 12.40 -0.92 -16.18
C GLY A 63 11.08 -0.67 -16.90
N GLU A 64 9.96 -1.09 -16.34
CA GLU A 64 8.60 -0.81 -16.80
C GLU A 64 7.93 0.25 -15.93
N ILE A 65 7.01 1.00 -16.53
CA ILE A 65 6.17 1.99 -15.83
C ILE A 65 4.72 1.54 -15.94
N TRP A 66 4.16 1.09 -14.82
CA TRP A 66 2.77 0.71 -14.68
C TRP A 66 1.93 1.95 -14.36
N ASN A 67 1.51 2.66 -15.40
CA ASN A 67 0.51 3.73 -15.32
C ASN A 67 -0.91 3.19 -15.53
N ARG A 68 -1.91 4.08 -15.53
CA ARG A 68 -3.33 3.73 -15.69
C ARG A 68 -3.57 2.93 -16.97
N GLU A 69 -3.01 3.37 -18.09
CA GLU A 69 -3.18 2.76 -19.40
C GLU A 69 -2.61 1.34 -19.42
N MET A 70 -1.39 1.16 -18.90
CA MET A 70 -0.73 -0.15 -18.83
C MET A 70 -1.49 -1.13 -17.93
N VAL A 71 -2.03 -0.66 -16.79
CA VAL A 71 -2.87 -1.48 -15.92
C VAL A 71 -4.20 -1.84 -16.60
N ALA A 72 -4.83 -0.91 -17.32
CA ALA A 72 -6.06 -1.17 -18.06
C ALA A 72 -5.85 -2.22 -19.16
N ASP A 73 -4.75 -2.12 -19.90
CA ASP A 73 -4.37 -3.10 -20.91
C ASP A 73 -4.09 -4.48 -20.28
N TYR A 74 -3.41 -4.53 -19.13
CA TYR A 74 -3.25 -5.77 -18.36
C TYR A 74 -4.60 -6.39 -17.98
N VAL A 75 -5.51 -5.60 -17.40
CA VAL A 75 -6.84 -6.07 -16.97
C VAL A 75 -7.61 -6.64 -18.16
N LYS A 76 -7.65 -5.91 -19.29
CA LYS A 76 -8.30 -6.37 -20.52
C LYS A 76 -7.70 -7.67 -21.05
N ASN A 77 -6.38 -7.75 -21.11
CA ASN A 77 -5.66 -8.93 -21.58
C ASN A 77 -5.93 -10.16 -20.71
N VAL A 78 -5.99 -9.99 -19.39
CA VAL A 78 -6.30 -11.08 -18.47
C VAL A 78 -7.76 -11.51 -18.57
N GLN A 79 -8.71 -10.57 -18.61
CA GLN A 79 -10.14 -10.87 -18.71
C GLN A 79 -10.52 -11.55 -20.04
N SER A 80 -9.71 -11.35 -21.09
CA SER A 80 -9.91 -12.03 -22.39
C SER A 80 -9.60 -13.53 -22.37
N LYS A 81 -9.07 -14.06 -21.26
CA LYS A 81 -8.62 -15.46 -21.11
C LYS A 81 -9.34 -16.12 -19.93
N PRO A 82 -9.47 -17.46 -19.92
CA PRO A 82 -9.93 -18.18 -18.74
C PRO A 82 -9.06 -17.87 -17.52
N LYS A 83 -9.69 -17.65 -16.36
CA LYS A 83 -8.99 -17.43 -15.08
C LYS A 83 -8.51 -18.76 -14.49
N ASP A 84 -7.50 -19.34 -15.13
CA ASP A 84 -6.87 -20.61 -14.71
C ASP A 84 -5.78 -20.39 -13.64
N TRP A 85 -5.83 -19.28 -12.92
CA TRP A 85 -4.80 -18.93 -11.94
C TRP A 85 -5.34 -18.15 -10.75
N THR A 86 -4.62 -18.25 -9.64
CA THR A 86 -4.80 -17.43 -8.45
C THR A 86 -3.51 -16.69 -8.14
N ARG A 87 -3.64 -15.50 -7.55
CA ARG A 87 -2.51 -14.69 -7.07
C ARG A 87 -2.79 -14.29 -5.64
N THR A 88 -1.78 -14.35 -4.79
CA THR A 88 -1.80 -13.72 -3.47
C THR A 88 -0.59 -12.81 -3.33
N ASN A 89 -0.77 -11.69 -2.65
CA ASN A 89 0.32 -10.78 -2.30
C ASN A 89 0.49 -10.72 -0.79
N ARG A 90 1.76 -10.71 -0.35
CA ARG A 90 2.15 -10.48 1.03
C ARG A 90 3.10 -9.30 1.07
N PHE A 91 2.80 -8.32 1.92
CA PHE A 91 3.61 -7.12 2.08
C PHE A 91 4.35 -7.12 3.41
N GLU A 92 5.67 -6.97 3.37
CA GLU A 92 6.51 -6.75 4.54
C GLU A 92 7.02 -5.31 4.51
N PHE A 93 6.42 -4.46 5.35
CA PHE A 93 6.74 -3.04 5.35
C PHE A 93 8.04 -2.78 6.11
N ILE A 94 8.95 -2.05 5.47
CA ILE A 94 10.29 -1.75 5.98
C ILE A 94 10.25 -0.45 6.78
N LYS A 95 9.71 0.61 6.18
CA LYS A 95 9.70 1.94 6.78
C LYS A 95 8.56 2.80 6.26
N PHE A 96 7.95 3.56 7.16
CA PHE A 96 7.05 4.66 6.82
C PHE A 96 7.73 5.97 7.22
N ASN A 97 7.86 6.90 6.27
CA ASN A 97 8.34 8.25 6.53
C ASN A 97 7.21 9.22 6.23
N PHE A 98 7.05 10.24 7.05
CA PHE A 98 5.99 11.24 6.91
C PHE A 98 6.60 12.63 6.94
N ARG A 99 6.15 13.51 6.02
CA ARG A 99 6.48 14.93 6.06
C ARG A 99 5.28 15.72 5.59
N LYS A 100 4.71 16.51 6.51
CA LYS A 100 3.45 17.23 6.29
C LYS A 100 2.36 16.25 5.84
N ASN A 101 1.88 16.39 4.62
CA ASN A 101 0.81 15.59 4.02
C ASN A 101 1.32 14.55 3.02
N ILE A 102 2.62 14.23 3.03
CA ILE A 102 3.24 13.24 2.15
C ILE A 102 3.81 12.10 2.99
N ALA A 103 3.61 10.87 2.53
CA ALA A 103 4.22 9.66 3.06
C ALA A 103 5.09 8.96 2.01
N TRP A 104 6.25 8.45 2.43
CA TRP A 104 7.10 7.55 1.64
C TRP A 104 7.23 6.23 2.37
N VAL A 105 6.81 5.17 1.70
CA VAL A 105 6.78 3.84 2.31
C VAL A 105 7.58 2.88 1.46
N SER A 106 8.54 2.19 2.09
CA SER A 106 9.32 1.13 1.47
C SER A 106 8.86 -0.22 2.01
N TYR A 107 8.73 -1.22 1.15
CA TYR A 107 8.21 -2.54 1.52
C TYR A 107 8.74 -3.62 0.57
N HIS A 108 8.74 -4.86 1.05
CA HIS A 108 8.84 -6.02 0.19
C HIS A 108 7.44 -6.48 -0.21
N ASN A 109 7.28 -6.81 -1.48
CA ASN A 109 6.08 -7.40 -2.04
C ASN A 109 6.40 -8.80 -2.54
N TYR A 110 5.70 -9.80 -2.01
CA TYR A 110 5.84 -11.19 -2.44
C TYR A 110 4.55 -11.63 -3.11
N ALA A 111 4.61 -12.00 -4.39
CA ALA A 111 3.49 -12.63 -5.09
C ALA A 111 3.69 -14.13 -5.21
N VAL A 112 2.62 -14.88 -4.90
CA VAL A 112 2.52 -16.30 -5.21
C VAL A 112 1.42 -16.47 -6.26
N ILE A 113 1.77 -16.99 -7.43
CA ILE A 113 0.84 -17.22 -8.53
C ILE A 113 0.75 -18.72 -8.78
N ASN A 114 -0.44 -19.30 -8.61
CA ASN A 114 -0.71 -20.71 -8.88
C ASN A 114 -1.52 -20.82 -10.16
N ASN A 115 -1.12 -21.70 -11.07
CA ASN A 115 -1.86 -22.00 -12.29
C ASN A 115 -2.49 -23.39 -12.20
N SER A 116 -3.81 -23.48 -12.23
CA SER A 116 -4.56 -24.73 -12.08
C SER A 116 -4.47 -25.62 -13.33
N LYS A 117 -4.28 -25.03 -14.51
CA LYS A 117 -4.17 -25.75 -15.79
C LYS A 117 -2.83 -26.44 -15.96
N THR A 118 -1.74 -25.78 -15.58
CA THR A 118 -0.38 -26.33 -15.71
C THR A 118 0.12 -26.97 -14.42
N ASN A 119 -0.62 -26.81 -13.30
CA ASN A 119 -0.22 -27.23 -11.97
C ASN A 119 1.16 -26.68 -11.54
N THR A 120 1.41 -25.41 -11.85
CA THR A 120 2.68 -24.74 -11.55
C THR A 120 2.50 -23.56 -10.60
N THR A 121 3.48 -23.34 -9.73
CA THR A 121 3.56 -22.19 -8.85
C THR A 121 4.73 -21.30 -9.24
N ARG A 122 4.49 -19.99 -9.35
CA ARG A 122 5.51 -18.96 -9.54
C ARG A 122 5.55 -18.06 -8.31
N ASN A 123 6.74 -17.89 -7.75
CA ASN A 123 7.00 -16.95 -6.67
C ASN A 123 7.77 -15.75 -7.23
N ILE A 124 7.33 -14.54 -6.90
CA ILE A 124 7.97 -13.30 -7.35
C ILE A 124 8.15 -12.40 -6.13
N HIS A 125 9.27 -11.67 -6.10
CA HIS A 125 9.62 -10.78 -5.02
C HIS A 125 10.10 -9.46 -5.58
N TRP A 126 9.54 -8.37 -5.07
CA TRP A 126 9.96 -7.01 -5.35
C TRP A 126 10.32 -6.27 -4.07
N LEU A 127 11.33 -5.40 -4.17
CA LEU A 127 11.59 -4.33 -3.21
C LEU A 127 11.03 -3.04 -3.81
N GLU A 128 9.96 -2.53 -3.23
CA GLU A 128 9.17 -1.44 -3.80
C GLU A 128 9.11 -0.24 -2.86
N SER A 129 8.72 0.89 -3.43
CA SER A 129 8.36 2.08 -2.65
C SER A 129 7.13 2.75 -3.23
N MET A 130 6.36 3.42 -2.37
CA MET A 130 5.22 4.24 -2.79
C MET A 130 5.29 5.61 -2.13
N ILE A 131 4.76 6.60 -2.84
CA ILE A 131 4.62 7.98 -2.39
C ILE A 131 3.12 8.30 -2.41
N LEU A 132 2.60 8.78 -1.28
CA LEU A 132 1.21 9.20 -1.11
C LEU A 132 1.15 10.62 -0.56
#